data_AF-A0A3S3PZS7-F1
#
_entry.id   AF-A0A3S3PZS7-F1
#
_cell.length_a   1.000
_cell.length_b   1.000
_cell.length_c   1.000
_cell.angle_alpha   90.00
_cell.angle_beta   90.00
_cell.angle_gamma   90.00
#
_symmetry.space_group_name_H-M   'P 1'
#
loop_
_entity.id
_entity.type
_entity.pdbx_description
1 polymer ?
#
loop_
_entity_poly.entity_id
_entity_poly.type
_entity_poly.pdbx_seq_one_letter_code
_entity_poly.pdbx_strand_id
1 'polypeptide(L)'
;MFVESIDASSYSKDAEKMFQLIEKFVECIGEANVVQIVTDSAAANVLAGKFLEAKFAHLYWKPCVAHCLDLMLEDIFKIPSLKRAFERAIVVHEWRSPGPSIE
;
A
#
# COMPACT_ATOMS: atom_id res chain seq x y z
N MET A 1 9.27 -1.00 17.42
CA MET A 1 10.52 -1.66 17.00
C MET A 1 10.42 -1.90 15.50
N PHE A 2 11.44 -1.52 14.74
CA PHE A 2 11.52 -1.69 13.30
C PHE A 2 12.56 -2.77 12.99
N VAL A 3 12.31 -3.62 11.99
CA VAL A 3 13.22 -4.72 11.62
C VAL A 3 14.14 -4.26 10.50
N GLU A 4 13.58 -4.00 9.32
CA GLU A 4 14.33 -3.57 8.13
C GLU A 4 13.42 -2.93 7.08
N SER A 5 14.03 -2.32 6.06
CA SER A 5 13.36 -1.81 4.87
C SER A 5 14.18 -2.14 3.64
N ILE A 6 13.49 -2.54 2.58
CA ILE A 6 14.10 -2.85 1.28
C ILE A 6 13.41 -2.01 0.22
N ASP A 7 14.18 -1.41 -0.69
CA ASP A 7 13.62 -0.78 -1.88
C ASP A 7 13.17 -1.86 -2.88
N ALA A 8 11.86 -2.04 -2.96
CA ALA A 8 11.21 -2.97 -3.89
C ALA A 8 10.50 -2.25 -5.04
N SER A 9 10.79 -0.96 -5.28
CA SER A 9 10.13 -0.16 -6.32
C SER A 9 10.17 -0.82 -7.70
N SER A 10 11.32 -1.40 -8.07
CA SER A 10 11.53 -2.13 -9.33
C SER A 10 10.77 -3.46 -9.45
N TYR A 11 10.25 -4.00 -8.34
CA TYR A 11 9.54 -5.28 -8.27
C TYR A 11 8.07 -5.12 -7.87
N SER A 12 7.63 -3.91 -7.56
CA SER A 12 6.29 -3.58 -7.05
C SER A 12 5.12 -4.11 -7.87
N LYS A 13 5.35 -4.45 -9.14
CA LYS A 13 4.33 -5.00 -10.06
C LYS A 13 4.47 -6.51 -10.33
N ASP A 14 5.46 -7.16 -9.71
CA ASP A 14 5.80 -8.57 -9.90
C ASP A 14 5.47 -9.34 -8.62
N ALA A 15 4.37 -10.09 -8.67
CA ALA A 15 3.87 -10.84 -7.52
C ALA A 15 4.85 -11.89 -7.01
N GLU A 16 5.61 -12.53 -7.89
CA GLU A 16 6.54 -13.60 -7.52
C GLU A 16 7.75 -13.03 -6.79
N LYS A 17 8.29 -11.90 -7.26
CA LYS A 17 9.36 -11.20 -6.55
C LYS A 17 8.91 -10.65 -5.21
N MET A 18 7.71 -10.08 -5.13
CA MET A 18 7.14 -9.62 -3.86
C MET A 18 6.96 -10.78 -2.88
N PHE A 19 6.44 -11.93 -3.34
CA PHE A 19 6.35 -13.15 -2.56
C PHE A 19 7.72 -13.57 -2.01
N GLN A 20 8.74 -13.69 -2.87
CA GLN A 20 10.09 -14.12 -2.47
C GLN A 20 10.73 -13.16 -1.45
N LEU A 21 10.51 -11.85 -1.58
CA LEU A 21 11.00 -10.86 -0.62
C LEU A 21 10.38 -11.08 0.76
N ILE A 22 9.05 -11.25 0.81
CA ILE A 22 8.33 -11.40 2.06
C ILE A 22 8.58 -12.79 2.68
N GLU A 23 8.70 -13.83 1.87
CA GLU A 23 9.06 -15.18 2.29
C GLU A 23 10.42 -15.20 3.01
N LYS A 24 11.45 -14.56 2.43
CA LYS A 24 12.76 -14.43 3.08
C LYS A 24 12.68 -13.71 4.43
N PHE A 25 11.82 -12.70 4.53
CA PHE A 25 11.58 -12.00 5.78
C PHE A 25 10.93 -12.92 6.84
N VAL A 26 9.90 -13.67 6.45
CA VAL A 26 9.23 -14.64 7.34
C VAL A 26 10.19 -15.71 7.82
N GLU A 27 11.04 -16.23 6.93
CA GLU A 27 12.07 -17.22 7.27
C GLU A 27 13.14 -16.65 8.22
N CYS A 28 13.56 -15.39 8.03
CA CYS A 28 14.52 -14.69 8.89
C CYS A 28 13.98 -14.46 10.30
N ILE A 29 12.73 -14.02 10.42
CA ILE A 29 12.06 -13.81 11.71
C ILE A 29 11.66 -15.15 12.37
N GLY A 30 11.46 -16.18 11.56
CA GLY A 30 10.93 -17.47 11.96
C GLY A 30 9.40 -17.50 11.79
N GLU A 31 8.92 -18.51 11.09
CA GLU A 31 7.52 -18.67 10.70
C GLU A 31 6.53 -18.56 11.89
N ALA A 32 6.87 -19.18 13.03
CA ALA A 32 6.04 -19.16 14.24
C ALA A 32 5.89 -17.77 14.88
N ASN A 33 6.76 -16.82 14.52
CA ASN A 33 6.77 -15.46 15.05
C ASN A 33 5.98 -14.48 14.16
N VAL A 34 5.48 -14.92 13.00
CA VAL A 34 4.70 -14.08 12.07
C VAL A 34 3.27 -14.61 11.96
N VAL A 35 2.31 -13.79 12.36
CA VAL A 35 0.87 -14.13 12.33
C VAL A 35 0.16 -13.50 11.13
N GLN A 36 0.54 -12.28 10.77
CA GLN A 36 -0.16 -11.50 9.76
C GLN A 36 0.79 -10.69 8.90
N ILE A 37 0.50 -10.64 7.61
CA ILE A 37 1.15 -9.75 6.65
C ILE A 37 0.12 -8.75 6.13
N VAL A 38 0.46 -7.47 6.19
CA VAL A 38 -0.38 -6.37 5.69
C VAL A 38 0.39 -5.60 4.63
N THR A 39 -0.13 -5.57 3.41
CA THR A 39 0.41 -4.81 2.27
C THR A 39 -0.71 -4.00 1.61
N ASP A 40 -0.41 -3.08 0.71
CA ASP A 40 -1.46 -2.42 -0.07
C ASP A 40 -2.29 -3.42 -0.91
N SER A 41 -3.41 -2.97 -1.46
CA SER A 41 -4.32 -3.79 -2.25
C SER A 41 -3.97 -3.86 -3.73
N ALA A 42 -2.74 -3.50 -4.13
CA ALA A 42 -2.31 -3.64 -5.52
C ALA A 42 -2.35 -5.11 -5.95
N ALA A 43 -2.69 -5.36 -7.22
CA ALA A 43 -2.92 -6.72 -7.73
C ALA A 43 -1.73 -7.67 -7.50
N ALA A 44 -0.50 -7.18 -7.64
CA ALA A 44 0.70 -7.96 -7.38
C ALA A 44 0.80 -8.41 -5.92
N ASN A 45 0.48 -7.52 -4.99
CA ASN A 45 0.47 -7.80 -3.55
C ASN A 45 -0.67 -8.75 -3.16
N VAL A 46 -1.84 -8.64 -3.79
CA VAL A 46 -2.93 -9.60 -3.60
C VAL A 46 -2.52 -11.01 -4.02
N LEU A 47 -1.82 -11.14 -5.16
CA LEU A 47 -1.36 -12.44 -5.64
C LEU A 47 -0.22 -13.00 -4.76
N ALA A 48 0.74 -12.16 -4.37
CA ALA A 48 1.80 -12.55 -3.43
C ALA A 48 1.23 -13.00 -2.08
N GLY A 49 0.21 -12.30 -1.57
CA GLY A 49 -0.53 -12.67 -0.37
C GLY A 49 -1.13 -14.07 -0.46
N LYS A 50 -1.76 -14.42 -1.59
CA LYS A 50 -2.28 -15.77 -1.82
C LYS A 50 -1.18 -16.84 -1.83
N PHE A 51 -0.01 -16.54 -2.40
CA PHE A 51 1.13 -17.46 -2.36
C PHE A 51 1.66 -17.66 -0.94
N LEU A 52 1.70 -16.61 -0.13
CA LEU A 52 2.08 -16.68 1.28
C LEU A 52 1.11 -17.55 2.09
N GLU A 53 -0.20 -17.33 1.95
CA GLU A 53 -1.23 -18.13 2.64
C GLU A 53 -1.23 -19.60 2.17
N ALA A 54 -0.82 -19.87 0.92
CA ALA A 54 -0.67 -21.23 0.41
C ALA A 54 0.59 -21.94 0.94
N LYS A 55 1.70 -21.21 1.14
CA LYS A 55 2.94 -21.77 1.70
C LYS A 55 2.88 -21.92 3.23
N PHE A 56 2.29 -20.95 3.93
CA PHE A 56 2.31 -20.83 5.38
C PHE A 56 0.88 -20.90 5.93
N ALA A 57 0.44 -22.08 6.36
CA ALA A 57 -0.97 -22.35 6.68
C ALA A 57 -1.53 -21.56 7.88
N HIS A 58 -0.69 -21.07 8.79
CA HIS A 58 -1.06 -20.26 9.95
C HIS A 58 -1.02 -18.76 9.68
N LEU A 59 -0.48 -18.34 8.54
CA LEU A 59 -0.29 -16.94 8.20
C LEU A 59 -1.51 -16.39 7.48
N TYR A 60 -1.92 -15.18 7.82
CA TYR A 60 -2.99 -14.47 7.11
C TYR A 60 -2.46 -13.24 6.39
N TRP A 61 -2.86 -13.08 5.13
CA TRP A 61 -2.63 -11.85 4.38
C TRP A 61 -3.90 -10.98 4.40
N LYS A 62 -3.73 -9.67 4.61
CA LYS A 62 -4.81 -8.68 4.51
C LYS A 62 -4.35 -7.41 3.79
N PRO A 63 -5.24 -6.75 3.03
CA PRO A 63 -4.92 -5.45 2.45
C PRO A 63 -4.86 -4.36 3.52
N CYS A 64 -4.07 -3.33 3.24
CA CYS A 64 -3.88 -2.17 4.09
C CYS A 64 -5.16 -1.33 4.13
N VAL A 65 -5.71 -1.16 5.33
CA VAL A 65 -6.92 -0.36 5.55
C VAL A 65 -6.74 1.08 5.09
N ALA A 66 -5.59 1.69 5.36
CA ALA A 66 -5.32 3.07 4.94
C ALA A 66 -5.40 3.23 3.42
N HIS A 67 -4.83 2.29 2.67
CA HIS A 67 -4.90 2.32 1.21
C HIS A 67 -6.32 2.04 0.71
N CYS A 68 -7.06 1.12 1.34
CA CYS A 68 -8.47 0.91 0.99
C CYS A 68 -9.32 2.17 1.25
N LEU A 69 -9.06 2.92 2.33
CA LEU A 69 -9.72 4.19 2.62
C LEU A 69 -9.40 5.25 1.58
N ASP A 70 -8.13 5.35 1.16
CA ASP A 70 -7.70 6.26 0.10
C ASP A 70 -8.46 6.01 -1.21
N LEU A 71 -8.53 4.74 -1.64
CA LEU A 71 -9.30 4.34 -2.84
C LEU A 71 -10.80 4.65 -2.70
N MET A 72 -11.40 4.37 -1.54
CA MET A 72 -12.80 4.70 -1.28
C MET A 72 -13.05 6.21 -1.38
N LEU A 73 -12.15 7.03 -0.84
CA LEU A 73 -12.24 8.49 -0.91
C LEU A 73 -12.06 8.98 -2.35
N GLU A 74 -11.10 8.43 -3.10
CA GLU A 74 -10.90 8.75 -4.51
C GLU A 74 -12.18 8.54 -5.32
N ASP A 75 -12.87 7.43 -5.11
CA ASP A 75 -14.14 7.12 -5.78
C ASP A 75 -15.29 8.04 -5.35
N ILE A 76 -15.38 8.39 -4.07
CA ILE A 76 -16.35 9.38 -3.57
C ILE A 76 -16.12 10.73 -4.24
N PHE A 77 -14.86 11.17 -4.39
CA PHE A 77 -14.53 12.44 -5.03
C PHE A 77 -14.73 12.45 -6.54
N LYS A 78 -15.01 11.31 -7.19
CA LYS A 78 -15.43 11.27 -8.61
C LYS A 78 -16.90 11.66 -8.83
N ILE A 79 -17.73 11.70 -7.77
CA ILE A 79 -19.13 12.14 -7.86
C ILE A 79 -19.19 13.59 -8.36
N PRO A 80 -19.95 13.94 -9.41
CA PRO A 80 -19.82 15.25 -10.08
C PRO A 80 -19.97 16.50 -9.19
N SER A 81 -20.84 16.44 -8.18
CA SER A 81 -21.00 17.52 -7.20
C SER A 81 -19.79 17.67 -6.29
N LEU A 82 -19.26 16.55 -5.79
CA LEU A 82 -18.08 16.50 -4.93
C LEU A 82 -16.79 16.79 -5.69
N LYS A 83 -16.65 16.25 -6.91
CA LYS A 83 -15.52 16.52 -7.80
C LYS A 83 -15.30 18.02 -8.01
N ARG A 84 -16.37 18.74 -8.37
CA ARG A 84 -16.30 20.20 -8.56
C ARG A 84 -15.96 20.95 -7.26
N ALA A 85 -16.45 20.47 -6.12
CA ALA A 85 -16.13 21.09 -4.83
C ALA A 85 -14.66 20.84 -4.44
N PHE A 86 -14.17 19.63 -4.68
CA PHE A 86 -12.80 19.20 -4.42
C PHE A 86 -11.80 19.95 -5.30
N GLU A 87 -12.05 20.04 -6.61
CA GLU A 87 -11.22 20.81 -7.54
C GLU A 87 -11.10 22.29 -7.13
N ARG A 88 -12.21 22.93 -6.73
CA ARG A 88 -12.16 24.31 -6.20
C ARG A 88 -11.38 24.42 -4.90
N ALA A 89 -11.50 23.44 -4.01
CA ALA A 89 -10.76 23.42 -2.75
C ALA A 89 -9.25 23.30 -2.99
N ILE A 90 -8.82 22.49 -3.96
CA ILE A 90 -7.41 22.39 -4.38
C ILE A 90 -6.91 23.75 -4.85
N VAL A 91 -7.64 24.43 -5.74
CA VAL A 91 -7.24 25.76 -6.24
C VAL A 91 -7.08 26.78 -5.10
N VAL A 92 -8.00 26.79 -4.12
CA VAL A 92 -7.91 27.68 -2.96
C VAL A 92 -6.74 27.31 -2.05
N HIS A 93 -6.47 26.01 -1.87
CA HIS A 93 -5.35 25.54 -1.08
C HIS A 93 -4.00 25.90 -1.71
N GLU A 94 -3.85 25.68 -3.02
CA GLU A 94 -2.67 26.08 -3.80
C GLU A 94 -2.45 27.59 -3.78
N TRP A 95 -3.51 28.39 -3.88
CA TRP A 95 -3.41 29.85 -3.77
C TRP A 95 -2.91 30.32 -2.39
N ARG A 96 -3.24 29.58 -1.32
CA ARG A 96 -2.86 29.90 0.06
C ARG A 96 -1.46 29.40 0.44
N SER A 97 -0.91 28.46 -0.30
CA SER A 97 0.47 27.99 -0.16
C SER A 97 1.34 28.70 -1.20
N PRO A 98 1.89 29.90 -0.92
CA PRO A 98 2.86 30.50 -1.83
C PRO A 98 3.98 29.48 -2.04
N GLY A 99 4.27 29.15 -3.30
CA GLY A 99 5.33 28.20 -3.66
C GLY A 99 6.67 28.60 -3.04
N PRO A 100 7.66 27.68 -3.00
CA PRO A 100 8.98 28.00 -2.47
C PRO A 100 9.50 29.24 -3.20
N SER A 101 9.80 30.29 -2.44
CA SER A 101 10.49 31.46 -2.93
C SER A 101 11.76 30.99 -3.62
N ILE A 102 11.79 31.14 -4.94
CA ILE A 102 12.98 30.96 -5.76
C ILE A 102 13.95 32.06 -5.32
N GLU A 103 14.91 31.71 -4.48
CA GLU A 103 16.20 32.40 -4.39
C GLU A 103 17.16 31.80 -5.42
#